data_AF-A0A4Q2YU15-F1
#
_entry.id   AF-A0A4Q2YU15-F1
#
_cell.length_a   1.000
_cell.length_b   1.000
_cell.length_c   1.000
_cell.angle_alpha   90.00
_cell.angle_beta   90.00
_cell.angle_gamma   90.00
#
_symmetry.space_group_name_H-M   'P 1'
#
loop_
_entity.id
_entity.type
_entity.pdbx_description
1 polymer ?
#
loop_
_entity_poly.entity_id
_entity_poly.type
_entity_poly.pdbx_seq_one_letter_code
_entity_poly.pdbx_strand_id
1 'polypeptide(L)'
;MKILLLAGDGIGPEIMAEAEKALAALALPVTLDRALVGGAAYEATGHPLPPETLAKAKAADAILFGAVGDPRFDGVERHLR
;
A
#
# COMPACT_ATOMS: atom_id res chain seq x y z
N MET A 1 -7.52 -6.42 -15.77
CA MET A 1 -7.13 -5.17 -15.10
C MET A 1 -6.39 -5.52 -13.81
N LYS A 2 -5.13 -5.12 -13.67
CA LYS A 2 -4.29 -5.35 -12.49
C LYS A 2 -4.39 -4.16 -11.54
N ILE A 3 -4.86 -4.38 -10.31
CA ILE A 3 -4.90 -3.36 -9.26
C ILE A 3 -3.84 -3.70 -8.22
N LEU A 4 -2.96 -2.75 -7.92
CA LEU A 4 -2.02 -2.86 -6.82
C LEU A 4 -2.65 -2.27 -5.54
N LEU A 5 -2.70 -3.08 -4.49
CA LEU A 5 -3.17 -2.70 -3.17
C LEU A 5 -1.96 -2.30 -2.31
N LEU A 6 -1.98 -1.05 -1.85
CA LEU A 6 -0.96 -0.47 -0.96
C LEU A 6 -1.62 -0.08 0.36
N ALA A 7 -1.61 -1.02 1.31
CA ALA A 7 -2.35 -0.86 2.56
C ALA A 7 -1.80 0.24 3.47
N GLY A 8 -0.47 0.36 3.53
CA GLY A 8 0.23 1.33 4.36
C GLY A 8 0.12 1.04 5.86
N ASP A 9 -0.09 2.08 6.65
CA ASP A 9 0.08 2.12 8.10
C ASP A 9 -1.22 2.48 8.84
N GLY A 10 -1.21 2.28 10.16
CA GLY A 10 -2.29 2.68 11.04
C GLY A 10 -3.62 2.06 10.62
N ILE A 11 -4.60 2.92 10.29
CA ILE A 11 -5.93 2.51 9.84
C ILE A 11 -5.94 1.95 8.40
N GLY A 12 -4.86 2.15 7.63
CA GLY A 12 -4.76 1.77 6.23
C GLY A 12 -5.07 0.29 5.97
N PRO A 13 -4.40 -0.66 6.64
CA PRO A 13 -4.72 -2.08 6.53
C PRO A 13 -6.17 -2.45 6.89
N GLU A 14 -6.77 -1.77 7.88
CA GLU A 14 -8.13 -2.04 8.33
C GLU A 14 -9.16 -1.66 7.25
N ILE A 15 -9.07 -0.43 6.74
CA ILE A 15 -10.00 0.04 5.69
C ILE A 15 -9.80 -0.69 4.36
N MET A 16 -8.57 -1.13 4.08
CA MET A 16 -8.24 -1.85 2.86
C MET A 16 -8.79 -3.27 2.86
N ALA A 17 -8.86 -3.92 4.03
CA ALA A 17 -9.55 -5.20 4.16
C ALA A 17 -11.04 -5.10 3.76
N GLU A 18 -11.72 -4.01 4.13
CA GLU A 18 -13.12 -3.79 3.71
C GLU A 18 -13.25 -3.44 2.23
N ALA A 19 -12.30 -2.69 1.67
CA ALA A 19 -12.27 -2.41 0.23
C ALA A 19 -12.07 -3.69 -0.60
N GLU A 20 -11.22 -4.61 -0.14
CA GLU A 20 -11.04 -5.92 -0.77
C GLU A 20 -12.34 -6.76 -0.72
N LYS A 21 -13.09 -6.73 0.40
CA LYS A 21 -14.40 -7.40 0.50
C LYS A 21 -15.40 -6.81 -0.51
N ALA A 22 -15.45 -5.49 -0.63
CA ALA A 22 -16.33 -4.83 -1.60
C ALA A 22 -15.96 -5.21 -3.05
N LEU A 23 -14.67 -5.22 -3.39
CA LEU A 23 -14.18 -5.65 -4.70
C LEU A 23 -14.54 -7.12 -4.99
N ALA A 24 -14.40 -8.00 -3.99
CA ALA A 24 -14.78 -9.40 -4.12
C ALA A 24 -16.29 -9.59 -4.34
N ALA A 25 -17.12 -8.81 -3.64
CA ALA A 25 -18.58 -8.87 -3.78
C ALA A 25 -19.08 -8.45 -5.17
N LEU A 26 -18.35 -7.58 -5.87
CA LEU A 26 -18.68 -7.13 -7.23
C LEU A 26 -18.29 -8.15 -8.32
N ALA A 27 -17.50 -9.19 -7.99
CA ALA A 27 -17.04 -10.22 -8.92
C ALA A 27 -16.43 -9.66 -10.23
N LEU A 28 -15.68 -8.56 -10.12
CA LEU A 28 -15.06 -7.91 -11.28
C LEU A 28 -13.90 -8.75 -11.85
N PRO A 29 -13.64 -8.71 -13.17
CA PRO A 29 -12.50 -9.38 -13.80
C PRO A 29 -11.18 -8.62 -13.55
N VAL A 30 -10.82 -8.47 -12.28
CA VAL A 30 -9.62 -7.78 -11.80
C VAL A 30 -8.67 -8.77 -11.14
N THR A 31 -7.37 -8.50 -11.25
CA THR A 31 -6.32 -9.22 -10.52
C THR A 31 -5.75 -8.29 -9.47
N LEU A 32 -5.71 -8.75 -8.22
CA LEU A 32 -5.22 -7.98 -7.09
C LEU A 32 -3.79 -8.41 -6.76
N ASP A 33 -2.86 -7.44 -6.71
CA ASP A 33 -1.48 -7.60 -6.25
C ASP A 33 -1.26 -6.75 -4.99
N ARG A 34 -0.25 -7.07 -4.17
CA ARG A 34 0.04 -6.38 -2.91
C ARG A 34 1.52 -6.03 -2.81
N ALA A 35 1.81 -4.88 -2.19
CA ALA A 35 3.17 -4.45 -1.86
C ALA A 35 3.18 -3.54 -0.62
N LEU A 36 4.35 -3.43 0.01
CA LEU A 36 4.54 -2.59 1.20
C LEU A 36 4.70 -1.11 0.81
N VAL A 37 4.21 -0.21 1.66
CA VAL A 37 4.44 1.25 1.54
C VAL A 37 4.40 1.89 2.93
N GLY A 38 4.93 3.09 3.08
CA GLY A 38 4.88 3.87 4.32
C GLY A 38 5.83 3.33 5.39
N GLY A 39 5.45 3.51 6.65
CA GLY A 39 6.17 3.02 7.82
C GLY A 39 6.41 1.51 7.79
N ALA A 40 5.43 0.71 7.36
CA ALA A 40 5.55 -0.73 7.22
C ALA A 40 6.64 -1.13 6.20
N ALA A 41 6.78 -0.38 5.11
CA ALA A 41 7.89 -0.58 4.18
C ALA A 41 9.23 -0.10 4.77
N TYR A 42 9.22 1.04 5.46
CA TYR A 42 10.41 1.56 6.11
C TYR A 42 10.97 0.57 7.14
N GLU A 43 10.14 -0.03 7.98
CA GLU A 43 10.55 -1.06 8.94
C GLU A 43 11.12 -2.30 8.25
N ALA A 44 10.52 -2.73 7.13
CA ALA A 44 10.93 -3.94 6.44
C ALA A 44 12.18 -3.77 5.55
N THR A 45 12.36 -2.60 4.94
CA THR A 45 13.35 -2.40 3.88
C THR A 45 14.22 -1.14 4.04
N GLY A 46 13.99 -0.34 5.08
CA GLY A 46 14.69 0.93 5.30
C GLY A 46 14.25 2.08 4.39
N HIS A 47 13.17 1.93 3.61
CA HIS A 47 12.66 2.98 2.72
C HIS A 47 11.12 2.92 2.63
N PRO A 48 10.40 4.06 2.73
CA PRO A 48 8.92 4.06 2.74
C PRO A 48 8.30 3.69 1.39
N LEU A 49 9.08 3.77 0.31
CA LEU A 49 8.69 3.32 -1.03
C LEU A 49 9.78 2.42 -1.62
N PRO A 50 9.76 1.11 -1.35
CA PRO A 50 10.76 0.18 -1.86
C PRO A 50 10.78 0.18 -3.39
N PRO A 51 11.93 -0.03 -4.05
CA PRO A 51 12.00 -0.13 -5.50
C PRO A 51 11.06 -1.18 -6.10
N GLU A 52 10.83 -2.29 -5.38
CA GLU A 52 9.87 -3.33 -5.79
C GLU A 52 8.43 -2.81 -5.80
N THR A 53 8.00 -2.10 -4.76
CA THR A 53 6.67 -1.45 -4.71
C THR A 53 6.50 -0.48 -5.86
N LEU A 54 7.49 0.36 -6.13
CA LEU A 54 7.45 1.31 -7.24
C LEU A 54 7.37 0.59 -8.60
N ALA A 55 8.11 -0.51 -8.77
CA ALA A 55 8.05 -1.31 -9.99
C ALA A 55 6.66 -1.95 -10.19
N LYS A 56 6.08 -2.52 -9.13
CA LYS A 56 4.72 -3.07 -9.15
C LYS A 56 3.68 -1.99 -9.44
N ALA A 57 3.83 -0.80 -8.85
CA ALA A 57 2.93 0.33 -9.04
C ALA A 57 2.92 0.81 -10.50
N LYS A 58 4.11 0.92 -11.11
CA LYS A 58 4.25 1.28 -12.53
C LYS A 58 3.68 0.23 -13.49
N ALA A 59 3.63 -1.03 -13.08
CA ALA A 59 3.13 -2.14 -13.89
C ALA A 59 1.63 -2.42 -13.69
N ALA A 60 0.97 -1.74 -12.73
CA ALA A 60 -0.45 -1.90 -12.46
C ALA A 60 -1.29 -0.93 -13.32
N ASP A 61 -2.52 -1.33 -13.63
CA ASP A 61 -3.48 -0.46 -14.32
C ASP A 61 -4.07 0.59 -13.37
N ALA A 62 -4.16 0.26 -12.09
CA ALA A 62 -4.62 1.15 -11.02
C ALA A 62 -3.95 0.81 -9.68
N ILE A 63 -3.95 1.79 -8.78
CA ILE A 63 -3.46 1.64 -7.40
C ILE A 63 -4.62 1.96 -6.47
N LEU A 64 -4.90 1.06 -5.54
CA LEU A 64 -5.76 1.35 -4.41
C LEU A 64 -4.88 1.52 -3.17
N PHE A 65 -4.85 2.73 -2.65
CA PHE A 65 -3.95 3.16 -1.59
C PHE A 65 -4.76 3.42 -0.32
N GLY A 66 -4.32 2.85 0.80
CA GLY A 66 -4.93 3.05 2.11
C GLY A 66 -4.50 4.37 2.74
N ALA A 67 -3.78 4.28 3.85
CA ALA A 67 -3.21 5.43 4.54
C ALA A 67 -1.76 5.12 4.93
N VAL A 68 -0.91 6.12 5.01
CA VAL A 68 0.45 6.00 5.54
C VAL A 68 0.68 7.04 6.62
N GLY A 69 1.62 6.76 7.50
CA GLY A 69 1.96 7.61 8.63
C GLY A 69 1.47 7.05 9.96
N ASP A 70 2.35 7.12 10.94
CA ASP A 70 2.12 6.76 12.33
C ASP A 70 3.11 7.60 13.17
N PRO A 71 2.71 8.10 14.35
CA PRO A 71 3.60 8.91 15.20
C PRO A 71 4.96 8.27 15.48
N ARG A 72 5.08 6.94 15.40
CA ARG A 72 6.36 6.22 15.50
C ARG A 72 7.38 6.63 14.43
N PHE A 73 6.92 7.08 13.25
CA PHE A 73 7.78 7.45 12.12
C PHE A 73 7.98 8.97 11.97
N ASP A 74 7.35 9.79 12.81
CA ASP A 74 7.49 11.26 12.82
C ASP A 74 8.91 11.74 13.19
N GLY A 75 9.81 10.84 13.59
CA GLY A 75 11.22 11.13 13.85
C GLY A 75 12.16 10.89 12.65
N VAL A 76 11.72 10.15 11.62
CA VAL A 76 12.54 9.73 10.47
C VAL A 76 12.98 10.94 9.63
N GLU A 77 13.95 10.86 8.72
CA GLU A 77 14.24 12.05 7.88
C GLU A 77 13.04 12.42 6.99
N ARG A 78 12.80 13.72 6.75
CA ARG A 78 11.59 14.19 6.05
C ARG A 78 11.39 13.54 4.66
N HIS A 79 12.47 13.21 3.97
CA HIS A 79 12.41 12.58 2.65
C HIS A 79 12.10 11.06 2.71
N LEU A 80 12.07 10.50 3.92
CA LEU A 80 11.78 9.09 4.25
C LEU A 80 10.48 8.96 5.09
N ARG A 81 9.73 10.05 5.27
CA ARG A 81 8.39 10.08 5.89
C ARG A 81 7.31 10.11 4.82
#